data_AF-A0AAD9DGY3-F1
#
_entry.id   AF-A0AAD9DGY3-F1
#
_cell.length_a   1.000
_cell.length_b   1.000
_cell.length_c   1.000
_cell.angle_alpha   90.00
_cell.angle_beta   90.00
_cell.angle_gamma   90.00
#
_symmetry.space_group_name_H-M   'P 1'
#
loop_
_entity.id
_entity.type
_entity.pdbx_description
1 polymer ?
#
loop_
_entity_poly.entity_id
_entity_poly.type
_entity_poly.pdbx_seq_one_letter_code
_entity_poly.pdbx_strand_id
1 'polypeptide(L)'
;MWGVMHNGSEPYEGVLEAVKELKRVGKKMIILSNSSKRRENSHKMLGKLGFDINDFDNIITSGDVSHALLQNNAHTLGCQNWDTLTTLVEQKSTNVFVFGSGDEDESYCTSAGWTLTSMKRLI
;
A
#
# COMPACT_ATOMS: atom_id res chain seq x y z
N MET A 1 -2.74 -2.21 5.64
CA MET A 1 -2.68 -1.13 6.66
C MET A 1 -3.07 -1.66 8.03
N TRP A 2 -4.28 -2.20 8.22
CA TRP A 2 -4.62 -2.98 9.41
C TRP A 2 -3.71 -4.20 9.53
N GLY A 3 -3.28 -4.54 10.75
CA GLY A 3 -2.38 -5.67 11.00
C GLY A 3 -0.91 -5.45 10.61
N VAL A 4 -0.62 -4.36 9.89
CA VAL A 4 0.74 -3.97 9.47
C VAL A 4 1.19 -2.68 10.15
N MET A 5 0.33 -1.65 10.13
CA MET A 5 0.63 -0.32 10.65
C MET A 5 -0.13 -0.01 11.94
N HIS A 6 -1.30 -0.62 12.12
CA HIS A 6 -2.19 -0.37 13.25
C HIS A 6 -3.08 -1.59 13.54
N ASN A 7 -3.58 -1.65 14.78
CA ASN A 7 -4.54 -2.67 15.23
C ASN A 7 -6.01 -2.18 15.13
N GLY A 8 -6.22 -0.96 14.62
CA GLY A 8 -7.55 -0.36 14.45
C GLY A 8 -7.95 0.68 15.46
N SER A 9 -7.28 0.66 16.61
CA SER A 9 -7.46 1.67 17.66
C SER A 9 -6.25 2.59 17.73
N GLU A 10 -5.06 2.03 17.55
CA GLU A 10 -3.78 2.75 17.65
C GLU A 10 -2.75 2.24 16.63
N PRO A 11 -1.77 3.08 16.23
CA PRO A 11 -0.62 2.62 15.47
C PRO A 11 0.25 1.69 16.32
N TYR A 12 0.96 0.75 15.69
CA TYR A 12 1.99 -0.01 16.40
C TYR A 12 3.18 0.88 16.76
N GLU A 13 3.88 0.53 17.83
CA GLU A 13 5.06 1.26 18.32
C GLU A 13 6.11 1.45 17.22
N GLY A 14 6.63 2.68 17.09
CA GLY A 14 7.68 3.03 16.13
C GLY A 14 7.23 3.16 14.67
N VAL A 15 5.96 2.85 14.34
CA VAL A 15 5.50 2.90 12.94
C VAL A 15 5.44 4.33 12.40
N LEU A 16 5.04 5.30 13.23
CA LEU A 16 4.98 6.70 12.82
C LEU A 16 6.38 7.23 12.48
N GLU A 17 7.37 6.90 13.31
CA GLU A 17 8.77 7.23 13.13
C GLU A 17 9.34 6.54 11.88
N ALA A 18 9.03 5.24 11.70
CA ALA A 18 9.48 4.50 10.53
C ALA A 18 8.96 5.09 9.22
N VAL A 19 7.68 5.48 9.15
CA VAL A 19 7.09 6.15 7.98
C VAL A 19 7.80 7.48 7.70
N LYS A 20 8.03 8.29 8.73
CA LYS A 20 8.75 9.56 8.59
C LYS A 20 10.19 9.37 8.10
N GLU A 21 10.90 8.38 8.64
CA GLU A 21 12.27 8.08 8.22
C GLU A 21 12.33 7.58 6.77
N LEU A 22 11.41 6.70 6.36
CA LEU A 22 11.27 6.25 4.98
C LEU A 22 11.00 7.42 4.04
N LYS A 23 10.12 8.35 4.42
CA LYS A 23 9.86 9.57 3.67
C LYS A 23 11.10 10.46 3.59
N ARG A 24 11.80 10.66 4.71
CA ARG A 24 13.02 11.48 4.81
C ARG A 24 14.13 10.97 3.90
N VAL A 25 14.29 9.66 3.76
CA VAL A 25 15.28 9.06 2.84
C VAL A 25 14.76 8.91 1.41
N GLY A 26 13.61 9.50 1.09
CA GLY A 26 13.07 9.56 -0.27
C GLY A 26 12.50 8.23 -0.79
N LYS A 27 12.10 7.31 0.09
CA LYS A 27 11.41 6.08 -0.34
C LYS A 27 9.99 6.41 -0.78
N LYS A 28 9.60 5.85 -1.93
CA LYS A 28 8.20 5.84 -2.36
C LYS A 28 7.42 4.86 -1.49
N MET A 29 6.28 5.30 -0.97
CA MET A 29 5.40 4.50 -0.11
C MET A 29 4.00 4.44 -0.70
N ILE A 30 3.56 3.24 -1.04
CA ILE A 30 2.22 2.97 -1.57
C ILE A 30 1.53 1.99 -0.62
N ILE A 31 0.30 2.33 -0.20
CA ILE A 31 -0.53 1.43 0.58
C ILE A 31 -1.48 0.68 -0.35
N LEU A 32 -1.37 -0.64 -0.37
CA LEU A 32 -2.35 -1.53 -0.98
C LEU A 32 -3.24 -2.12 0.12
N SER A 33 -4.56 -2.05 -0.04
CA SER A 33 -5.51 -2.55 0.96
C SER A 33 -6.70 -3.26 0.34
N ASN A 34 -7.05 -4.42 0.88
CA ASN A 34 -8.27 -5.16 0.54
C ASN A 34 -9.56 -4.56 1.15
N SER A 35 -9.50 -3.37 1.76
CA SER A 35 -10.67 -2.69 2.33
C SER A 35 -11.71 -2.37 1.25
N SER A 36 -12.96 -2.76 1.48
CA SER A 36 -14.10 -2.38 0.64
C SER A 36 -14.45 -0.90 0.70
N LYS A 37 -13.85 -0.14 1.63
CA LYS A 37 -14.04 1.31 1.75
C LYS A 37 -13.16 2.04 0.73
N ARG A 38 -13.65 3.20 0.26
CA ARG A 38 -12.88 4.14 -0.58
C ARG A 38 -11.69 4.75 0.17
N ARG A 39 -10.61 5.11 -0.52
CA ARG A 39 -9.38 5.70 0.04
C ARG A 39 -9.61 6.90 0.96
N GLU A 40 -10.65 7.70 0.74
CA GLU A 40 -10.95 8.86 1.59
C GLU A 40 -11.27 8.43 3.03
N ASN A 41 -11.81 7.22 3.22
CA ASN A 41 -11.99 6.64 4.55
C ASN A 41 -10.66 6.26 5.18
N SER A 42 -9.73 5.71 4.39
CA SER A 42 -8.38 5.38 4.82
C SER A 42 -7.62 6.65 5.22
N HIS A 43 -7.73 7.74 4.43
CA HIS A 43 -7.12 9.04 4.75
C HIS A 43 -7.58 9.55 6.12
N LYS A 44 -8.90 9.56 6.35
CA LYS A 44 -9.48 9.98 7.63
C LYS A 44 -9.04 9.09 8.78
N MET A 45 -8.98 7.77 8.57
CA MET A 45 -8.55 6.83 9.61
C MET A 45 -7.08 7.02 9.97
N LEU A 46 -6.20 7.05 8.98
CA LEU A 46 -4.76 7.24 9.17
C LEU A 46 -4.47 8.59 9.84
N GLY A 47 -5.14 9.66 9.42
CA GLY A 47 -5.02 10.97 10.08
C GLY A 47 -5.44 10.94 11.56
N LYS A 48 -6.50 10.21 11.90
CA LYS A 48 -6.91 10.02 13.31
C LYS A 48 -5.89 9.24 14.14
N LEU A 49 -5.13 8.36 13.50
CA LEU A 49 -4.06 7.57 14.12
C LEU A 49 -2.71 8.32 14.14
N GLY A 50 -2.67 9.58 13.70
CA GLY A 50 -1.49 10.43 13.78
C GLY A 50 -0.55 10.38 12.57
N PHE A 51 -0.93 9.69 11.50
CA PHE A 51 -0.16 9.68 10.25
C PHE A 51 -0.39 10.98 9.46
N ASP A 52 0.67 11.53 8.86
CA ASP A 52 0.53 12.53 7.81
C ASP A 52 0.22 11.81 6.49
N ILE A 53 -0.89 12.16 5.85
CA ILE A 53 -1.30 11.52 4.60
C ILE A 53 -0.34 11.84 3.45
N ASN A 54 0.40 12.95 3.54
CA ASN A 54 1.36 13.37 2.54
C ASN A 54 2.66 12.56 2.56
N ASP A 55 2.86 11.75 3.61
CA ASP A 55 3.97 10.80 3.66
C ASP A 55 3.81 9.69 2.62
N PHE A 56 2.57 9.32 2.29
CA PHE A 56 2.27 8.27 1.29
C PHE A 56 2.08 8.85 -0.11
N ASP A 57 2.68 8.22 -1.10
CA ASP A 57 2.54 8.61 -2.51
C ASP A 57 1.20 8.15 -3.09
N ASN A 58 0.66 7.03 -2.61
CA ASN A 58 -0.64 6.55 -3.04
C ASN A 58 -1.30 5.58 -2.03
N ILE A 59 -2.62 5.53 -2.05
CA ILE A 59 -3.44 4.57 -1.31
C ILE A 59 -4.45 3.96 -2.28
N ILE A 60 -4.35 2.65 -2.46
CA ILE A 60 -5.16 1.85 -3.37
C ILE A 60 -6.00 0.90 -2.54
N THR A 61 -7.32 0.97 -2.68
CA THR A 61 -8.24 0.04 -2.02
C THR A 61 -9.05 -0.77 -3.04
N SER A 62 -9.44 -1.99 -2.68
CA SER A 62 -10.39 -2.77 -3.49
C SER A 62 -11.73 -2.03 -3.65
N GLY A 63 -12.15 -1.26 -2.65
CA GLY A 63 -13.32 -0.39 -2.74
C GLY A 63 -13.23 0.67 -3.83
N ASP A 64 -12.07 1.31 -4.02
CA ASP A 64 -11.84 2.25 -5.13
C ASP A 64 -11.90 1.54 -6.49
N VAL A 65 -11.24 0.38 -6.60
CA VAL A 65 -11.21 -0.41 -7.84
C VAL A 65 -12.61 -0.88 -8.21
N SER A 66 -13.35 -1.51 -7.29
CA SER A 66 -14.72 -1.97 -7.52
C SER A 66 -15.64 -0.82 -7.90
N HIS A 67 -15.52 0.33 -7.24
CA HIS A 67 -16.34 1.49 -7.58
C HIS A 67 -16.05 2.03 -8.98
N ALA A 68 -14.77 2.11 -9.38
CA ALA A 68 -14.38 2.54 -10.72
C ALA A 68 -14.91 1.58 -11.81
N LEU A 69 -14.82 0.27 -11.57
CA LEU A 69 -15.36 -0.76 -12.47
C LEU A 69 -16.88 -0.64 -12.63
N LEU A 70 -17.61 -0.43 -11.53
CA LEU A 70 -19.07 -0.26 -11.57
C LEU A 70 -19.50 1.04 -12.26
N GLN A 71 -18.66 2.08 -12.25
CA GLN A 71 -18.92 3.32 -12.96
C GLN A 71 -18.57 3.27 -14.45
N ASN A 72 -18.17 2.10 -14.98
CA ASN A 72 -17.78 1.92 -16.38
C ASN A 72 -16.60 2.82 -16.82
N ASN A 73 -15.85 3.35 -15.86
CA ASN A 73 -14.71 4.24 -16.07
C ASN A 73 -13.37 3.49 -16.04
N ALA A 74 -13.41 2.17 -15.89
CA ALA A 74 -12.23 1.32 -15.83
C ALA A 74 -12.19 0.43 -17.07
N HIS A 75 -11.23 0.68 -17.98
CA HIS A 75 -11.02 -0.13 -19.18
C HIS A 75 -10.15 -1.39 -18.90
N THR A 76 -9.60 -1.49 -17.69
CA THR A 76 -8.87 -2.61 -17.07
C THR A 76 -9.16 -2.58 -15.56
N LEU A 77 -8.44 -3.30 -14.69
CA LEU A 77 -8.48 -3.07 -13.22
C LEU A 77 -8.17 -1.59 -12.81
N GLY A 78 -7.80 -0.76 -13.80
CA GLY A 78 -7.53 0.67 -13.77
C GLY A 78 -8.59 1.53 -13.09
N CYS A 79 -8.41 1.71 -11.78
CA CYS A 79 -8.51 3.06 -11.22
C CYS A 79 -7.22 3.82 -11.55
N GLN A 80 -7.26 5.16 -11.67
CA GLN A 80 -6.06 6.00 -11.93
C GLN A 80 -4.89 5.70 -10.98
N ASN A 81 -5.19 5.23 -9.77
CA ASN A 81 -4.18 4.91 -8.77
C ASN A 81 -3.44 3.60 -9.08
N TRP A 82 -4.06 2.68 -9.83
CA TRP A 82 -3.43 1.43 -10.28
C TRP A 82 -2.33 1.67 -11.30
N ASP A 83 -2.48 2.71 -12.14
CA ASP A 83 -1.48 3.09 -13.14
C ASP A 83 -0.12 3.40 -12.51
N THR A 84 -0.12 3.92 -11.28
CA THR A 84 1.13 4.16 -10.52
C THR A 84 1.92 2.85 -10.31
N LEU A 85 1.25 1.75 -9.97
CA LEU A 85 1.91 0.45 -9.81
C LEU A 85 2.34 -0.11 -11.17
N THR A 86 1.47 -0.04 -12.19
CA THR A 86 1.80 -0.50 -13.54
C THR A 86 3.04 0.19 -14.08
N THR A 87 3.13 1.52 -13.97
CA THR A 87 4.29 2.30 -14.39
C THR A 87 5.56 1.92 -13.62
N LEU A 88 5.48 1.67 -12.31
CA LEU A 88 6.64 1.24 -11.52
C LEU A 88 7.17 -0.14 -11.97
N VAL A 89 6.26 -1.05 -12.30
CA VAL A 89 6.60 -2.37 -12.84
C VAL A 89 7.25 -2.25 -14.23
N GLU A 90 6.67 -1.44 -15.12
CA GLU A 90 7.21 -1.18 -16.46
C GLU A 90 8.61 -0.54 -16.43
N GLN A 91 8.86 0.35 -15.47
CA GLN A 91 10.15 1.01 -15.26
C GLN A 91 11.24 0.08 -14.72
N LYS A 92 10.94 -1.21 -14.46
CA LYS A 92 11.86 -2.19 -13.86
C LYS A 92 12.50 -1.69 -12.56
N SER A 93 11.73 -0.98 -11.71
CA SER A 93 12.21 -0.68 -10.36
C SER A 93 12.24 -1.97 -9.55
N THR A 94 13.41 -2.60 -9.42
CA THR A 94 13.49 -4.03 -9.07
C THR A 94 13.48 -4.35 -7.58
N ASN A 95 13.61 -3.35 -6.70
CA ASN A 95 13.79 -3.59 -5.26
C ASN A 95 12.66 -2.95 -4.46
N VAL A 96 11.60 -3.72 -4.22
CA VAL A 96 10.44 -3.32 -3.41
C VAL A 96 10.48 -4.09 -2.08
N PHE A 97 10.17 -3.39 -0.99
CA PHE A 97 9.89 -4.02 0.30
C PHE A 97 8.38 -4.11 0.48
N VAL A 98 7.88 -5.31 0.76
CA VAL A 98 6.45 -5.54 1.03
C VAL A 98 6.31 -5.87 2.51
N PHE A 99 5.44 -5.10 3.18
CA PHE A 99 5.02 -5.37 4.56
C PHE A 99 3.57 -5.81 4.53
N GLY A 100 3.36 -7.09 4.85
CA GLY A 100 2.07 -7.76 4.83
C GLY A 100 1.81 -8.48 6.16
N SER A 101 0.53 -8.71 6.46
CA SER A 101 0.09 -9.45 7.64
C SER A 101 -0.91 -10.56 7.30
N GLY A 102 -1.29 -10.71 6.04
CA GLY A 102 -2.17 -11.76 5.57
C GLY A 102 -1.38 -12.98 5.13
N ASP A 103 -1.90 -14.17 5.43
CA ASP A 103 -1.28 -15.45 5.05
C ASP A 103 -1.12 -15.59 3.52
N GLU A 104 -1.93 -14.86 2.74
CA GLU A 104 -1.91 -14.87 1.28
C GLU A 104 -0.97 -13.81 0.67
N ASP A 105 -0.37 -12.92 1.46
CA ASP A 105 0.40 -11.77 0.93
C ASP A 105 1.62 -12.23 0.12
N GLU A 106 2.30 -13.29 0.56
CA GLU A 106 3.42 -13.90 -0.16
C GLU A 106 2.98 -14.51 -1.50
N SER A 107 1.86 -15.25 -1.50
CA SER A 107 1.30 -15.84 -2.70
C SER A 107 0.83 -14.76 -3.69
N TYR A 108 0.21 -13.69 -3.19
CA TYR A 108 -0.20 -12.54 -3.98
C TYR A 108 0.99 -11.89 -4.69
N CYS A 109 2.04 -11.54 -3.95
CA CYS A 109 3.23 -10.91 -4.52
C CYS A 109 3.93 -11.82 -5.55
N THR A 110 4.01 -13.12 -5.27
CA THR A 110 4.57 -14.10 -6.21
C THR A 110 3.73 -14.18 -7.49
N SER A 111 2.40 -14.18 -7.37
CA SER A 111 1.49 -14.16 -8.53
C SER A 111 1.60 -12.88 -9.35
N ALA A 112 2.00 -11.77 -8.72
CA ALA A 112 2.28 -10.49 -9.37
C ALA A 112 3.65 -10.45 -10.06
N GLY A 113 4.40 -11.56 -10.03
CA GLY A 113 5.72 -11.69 -10.64
C GLY A 113 6.86 -11.12 -9.79
N TRP A 114 6.63 -10.83 -8.51
CA TRP A 114 7.66 -10.31 -7.62
C TRP A 114 8.48 -11.45 -7.02
N THR A 115 9.81 -11.32 -7.07
CA THR A 115 10.72 -12.23 -6.36
C THR A 115 10.86 -11.75 -4.92
N LEU A 116 10.43 -12.57 -3.96
CA LEU A 116 10.47 -12.23 -2.55
C LEU A 116 11.78 -12.69 -1.92
N THR A 117 12.38 -11.83 -1.09
CA THR A 117 13.52 -12.17 -0.23
C THR A 117 13.18 -11.79 1.19
N SER A 118 13.41 -12.72 2.14
CA SER A 118 13.20 -12.44 3.56
C SER A 118 14.16 -11.34 4.04
N MET A 119 13.62 -10.38 4.81
CA MET A 119 14.42 -9.33 5.44
C MET A 119 15.58 -9.87 6.30
N LYS A 120 15.44 -11.06 6.90
CA LYS A 120 16.52 -11.70 7.68
C LYS A 120 17.76 -12.07 6.87
N ARG A 121 17.69 -12.02 5.53
CA ARG A 121 18.81 -12.28 4.61
C ARG A 121 19.48 -11.00 4.08
N LEU A 122 18.97 -9.81 4.45
CA LEU A 122 19.42 -8.51 3.95
C LEU A 122 20.19 -7.68 5.00
N ILE A 123 20.28 -8.17 6.23
CA ILE A 123 21.03 -7.64 7.39
C ILE A 123 22.03 -8.69 7.83
#